data_AF-A0ABD1VGH8-F1
#
_entry.id   AF-A0ABD1VGH8-F1
#
_cell.length_a   1.000
_cell.length_b   1.000
_cell.length_c   1.000
_cell.angle_alpha   90.00
_cell.angle_beta   90.00
_cell.angle_gamma   90.00
#
_symmetry.space_group_name_H-M   'P 1'
#
loop_
_entity.id
_entity.type
_entity.pdbx_description
1 polymer ?
#
loop_
_entity_poly.entity_id
_entity_poly.type
_entity_poly.pdbx_seq_one_letter_code
_entity_poly.pdbx_strand_id
1 'polypeptide(L)'
;MMSESIAEQQKLIDFVVNEGNGVKGLSQTNLKSIPEKFIHPPEERLDQTLVTAQKSIPTIDMSKWDDPRVADSICKAADEWGFFQIINHGIPIEVLENVKKAAHDFFELPVEERRKYLKENSPTPSVELMTSHSPLVAKVLEWKDFLIHICDGQEIEDSKFWPPVSR
;
A
#
# COMPACT_ATOMS: atom_id res chain seq x y z
N MET A 1 25.92 -16.67 17.88
CA MET A 1 25.45 -15.29 18.10
C MET A 1 25.31 -14.49 16.81
N MET A 2 26.39 -14.03 16.13
CA MET A 2 26.23 -13.21 14.90
C MET A 2 25.70 -14.00 13.69
N SER A 3 26.04 -15.28 13.59
CA SER A 3 25.56 -16.19 12.53
C SER A 3 24.09 -16.61 12.69
N GLU A 4 23.59 -16.70 13.93
CA GLU A 4 22.19 -17.08 14.22
C GLU A 4 21.24 -15.95 13.85
N SER A 5 21.62 -14.70 14.16
CA SER A 5 20.86 -13.50 13.79
C SER A 5 20.68 -13.36 12.26
N ILE A 6 21.73 -13.65 11.47
CA ILE A 6 21.63 -13.64 10.00
C ILE A 6 20.69 -14.73 9.49
N ALA A 7 20.76 -15.93 10.05
CA ALA A 7 19.89 -17.04 9.65
C ALA A 7 18.41 -16.77 9.98
N GLU A 8 18.12 -16.13 11.11
CA GLU A 8 16.77 -15.71 11.49
C GLU A 8 16.22 -14.62 10.57
N GLN A 9 17.05 -13.64 10.20
CA GLN A 9 16.67 -12.60 9.24
C GLN A 9 16.39 -13.20 7.86
N GLN A 10 17.20 -14.16 7.41
CA GLN A 10 16.95 -14.82 6.13
C GLN A 10 15.62 -15.59 6.13
N LYS A 11 15.33 -16.35 7.19
CA LYS A 11 14.04 -17.05 7.35
C LYS A 11 12.85 -16.09 7.31
N LEU A 12 12.98 -14.92 7.93
CA LEU A 12 11.95 -13.89 7.89
C LEU A 12 11.71 -13.40 6.45
N ILE A 13 12.78 -13.10 5.71
CA ILE A 13 12.70 -12.67 4.32
C ILE A 13 12.10 -13.77 3.44
N ASP A 14 12.52 -15.02 3.64
CA ASP A 14 11.99 -16.15 2.88
C ASP A 14 10.49 -16.29 3.10
N PHE A 15 10.05 -16.30 4.35
CA PHE A 15 8.64 -16.40 4.71
C PHE A 15 7.82 -15.23 4.15
N VAL A 16 8.24 -13.99 4.40
CA VAL A 16 7.46 -12.79 4.06
C VAL A 16 7.46 -12.52 2.56
N VAL A 17 8.62 -12.62 1.92
CA VAL A 17 8.84 -12.15 0.53
C VAL A 17 8.83 -13.32 -0.43
N ASN A 18 9.76 -14.26 -0.28
CA ASN A 18 9.99 -15.31 -1.29
C ASN A 18 8.84 -16.32 -1.35
N GLU A 19 8.23 -16.62 -0.21
CA GLU A 19 7.04 -17.47 -0.12
C GLU A 19 5.73 -16.70 -0.33
N GLY A 20 5.78 -15.37 -0.38
CA GLY A 20 4.63 -14.49 -0.63
C GLY A 20 3.62 -14.39 0.50
N ASN A 21 3.96 -14.81 1.73
CA ASN A 21 3.05 -14.71 2.87
C ASN A 21 2.73 -13.24 3.23
N GLY A 22 3.70 -12.35 3.01
CA GLY A 22 3.60 -10.93 3.33
C GLY A 22 3.57 -10.63 4.82
N VAL A 23 3.49 -9.34 5.16
CA VAL A 23 3.31 -8.92 6.56
C VAL A 23 1.91 -9.26 7.07
N LYS A 24 0.91 -9.43 6.19
CA LYS A 24 -0.40 -10.00 6.55
C LYS A 24 -0.23 -11.40 7.11
N GLY A 25 0.43 -12.30 6.38
CA GLY A 25 0.67 -13.67 6.86
C GLY A 25 1.48 -13.68 8.16
N LEU A 26 2.51 -12.83 8.25
CA LEU A 26 3.29 -12.66 9.48
C LEU A 26 2.43 -12.19 10.67
N SER A 27 1.52 -11.25 10.46
CA SER A 27 0.60 -10.74 11.50
C SER A 27 -0.37 -11.80 12.03
N GLN A 28 -0.65 -12.82 11.22
CA GLN A 28 -1.54 -13.94 11.56
C GLN A 28 -0.80 -15.08 12.29
N THR A 29 0.52 -14.97 12.45
CA THR A 29 1.32 -15.88 13.29
C THR A 29 1.24 -15.47 14.76
N ASN A 30 1.78 -16.29 15.67
CA ASN A 30 1.89 -15.96 17.10
C ASN A 30 3.07 -15.01 17.40
N LEU A 31 3.14 -13.88 16.68
CA LEU A 31 4.21 -12.89 16.80
C LEU A 31 4.16 -12.21 18.18
N LYS A 32 5.27 -12.29 18.94
CA LYS A 32 5.36 -11.68 20.29
C LYS A 32 5.91 -10.25 20.27
N SER A 33 6.71 -9.94 19.25
CA SER A 33 7.35 -8.63 19.08
C SER A 33 7.58 -8.38 17.59
N ILE A 34 7.59 -7.12 17.19
CA ILE A 34 7.93 -6.72 15.81
C ILE A 34 9.38 -7.14 15.51
N PRO A 35 9.65 -7.81 14.38
CA PRO A 35 11.02 -8.15 14.00
C PRO A 35 11.86 -6.88 13.76
N GLU A 36 13.15 -6.94 14.11
CA GLU A 36 14.07 -5.80 14.02
C GLU A 36 14.09 -5.13 12.64
N LYS A 37 13.93 -5.92 11.58
CA LYS A 37 13.85 -5.42 10.19
C LYS A 37 12.73 -4.43 9.94
N PHE A 38 11.67 -4.39 10.74
CA PHE A 38 10.56 -3.43 10.60
C PHE A 38 10.63 -2.26 11.58
N ILE A 39 11.69 -2.19 12.39
CA ILE A 39 11.86 -1.14 13.40
C ILE A 39 12.75 -0.04 12.82
N HIS A 40 12.16 1.13 12.56
CA HIS A 40 12.92 2.31 12.15
C HIS A 40 13.95 2.73 13.21
N PRO A 41 15.09 3.35 12.83
CA PRO A 41 15.99 4.03 13.77
C PRO A 41 15.24 5.05 14.63
N PRO A 42 15.64 5.29 15.88
CA PRO A 42 14.96 6.23 16.79
C PRO A 42 14.70 7.61 16.18
N GLU A 43 15.62 8.12 15.37
CA GLU A 43 15.55 9.40 14.67
C GLU A 43 14.51 9.47 13.54
N GLU A 44 14.11 8.33 12.98
CA GLU A 44 13.08 8.23 11.92
C GLU A 44 11.69 7.91 12.50
N ARG A 45 11.61 7.55 13.78
CA ARG A 45 10.32 7.26 14.43
C ARG A 45 9.56 8.56 14.67
N LEU A 46 8.24 8.50 14.49
CA LEU A 46 7.36 9.63 14.76
C LEU A 46 7.50 10.06 16.22
N ASP A 47 7.93 11.31 16.43
CA ASP A 47 7.88 11.96 17.73
C ASP A 47 6.48 12.58 17.91
N GLN A 48 5.68 11.96 18.79
CA GLN A 48 4.33 12.42 19.10
C GLN A 48 4.27 13.84 19.67
N THR A 49 5.37 14.34 20.24
CA THR A 49 5.43 15.72 20.75
C THR A 49 5.43 16.76 19.64
N LEU A 50 5.81 16.37 18.40
CA LEU A 50 5.80 17.22 17.22
C LEU A 50 4.40 17.29 16.56
N VAL A 51 3.46 16.44 16.96
CA VAL A 51 2.10 16.43 16.42
C VAL A 51 1.29 17.57 17.04
N THR A 52 1.24 18.71 16.35
CA THR A 52 0.45 19.87 16.79
C THR A 52 -0.99 19.79 16.28
N ALA A 53 -1.97 19.98 17.16
CA ALA A 53 -3.40 19.98 16.82
C ALA A 53 -3.89 21.25 16.08
N GLN A 54 -2.99 22.13 15.63
CA GLN A 54 -3.36 23.52 15.33
C GLN A 54 -3.96 23.74 13.94
N LYS A 55 -3.73 22.85 12.98
CA LYS A 55 -4.31 22.95 11.63
C LYS A 55 -4.58 21.57 11.03
N SER A 56 -5.75 21.40 10.42
CA SER A 56 -6.14 20.21 9.67
C SER A 56 -5.88 20.40 8.17
N ILE A 57 -5.62 19.29 7.47
CA ILE A 57 -5.54 19.27 6.00
C ILE A 57 -6.81 19.90 5.40
N PRO A 58 -6.72 20.81 4.42
CA PRO A 58 -7.88 21.42 3.79
C PRO A 58 -8.81 20.37 3.16
N THR A 59 -10.12 20.56 3.31
CA THR A 59 -11.15 19.75 2.63
C THR A 59 -11.90 20.63 1.65
N ILE A 60 -11.97 20.19 0.39
CA ILE A 60 -12.56 20.94 -0.72
C ILE A 60 -13.85 20.25 -1.18
N ASP A 61 -14.95 21.00 -1.22
CA ASP A 61 -16.24 20.53 -1.73
C ASP A 61 -16.30 20.71 -3.25
N MET A 62 -16.39 19.60 -3.98
CA MET A 62 -16.42 19.58 -5.44
C MET A 62 -17.83 19.56 -6.05
N SER A 63 -18.89 19.73 -5.24
CA SER A 63 -20.28 19.75 -5.73
C SER A 63 -20.57 20.81 -6.80
N LYS A 64 -19.76 21.87 -6.88
CA LYS A 64 -19.82 22.95 -7.88
C LYS A 64 -18.50 23.08 -8.63
N TRP A 65 -18.08 22.01 -9.32
CA TRP A 65 -16.79 21.94 -9.99
C TRP A 65 -16.56 23.03 -11.05
N ASP A 66 -17.64 23.60 -11.59
CA ASP A 66 -17.66 24.68 -12.57
C ASP A 66 -17.42 26.07 -11.95
N ASP A 67 -17.48 26.18 -10.63
CA ASP A 67 -17.19 27.40 -9.90
C ASP A 67 -15.67 27.65 -9.84
N PRO A 68 -15.15 28.78 -10.39
CA PRO A 68 -13.73 29.09 -10.36
C PRO A 68 -13.12 29.08 -8.94
N ARG A 69 -13.93 29.33 -7.91
CA ARG A 69 -13.47 29.29 -6.50
C ARG A 69 -13.00 27.90 -6.05
N VAL A 70 -13.51 26.83 -6.67
CA VAL A 70 -13.03 25.46 -6.39
C VAL A 70 -11.61 25.28 -6.92
N ALA A 71 -11.33 25.74 -8.14
CA ALA A 71 -9.98 25.74 -8.69
C ALA A 71 -9.01 26.58 -7.85
N ASP A 72 -9.42 27.78 -7.45
CA ASP A 72 -8.61 28.64 -6.57
C ASP A 72 -8.31 27.95 -5.22
N SER A 73 -9.28 27.24 -4.65
CA SER A 73 -9.11 26.49 -3.41
C SER A 73 -8.12 25.32 -3.56
N ILE A 74 -8.16 24.62 -4.70
CA ILE A 74 -7.20 23.55 -5.03
C ILE A 74 -5.80 24.13 -5.15
N CYS A 75 -5.60 25.19 -5.94
CA CYS A 75 -4.30 25.84 -6.11
C CYS A 75 -3.74 26.31 -4.76
N LYS A 76 -4.57 26.99 -3.96
CA LYS A 76 -4.15 27.46 -2.63
C LYS A 76 -3.75 26.31 -1.70
N ALA A 77 -4.53 25.23 -1.66
CA ALA A 77 -4.19 24.08 -0.82
C ALA A 77 -2.94 23.35 -1.32
N ALA A 78 -2.76 23.22 -2.64
CA ALA A 78 -1.55 22.66 -3.22
C ALA A 78 -0.31 23.52 -2.91
N ASP A 79 -0.41 24.85 -2.98
CA ASP A 79 0.69 25.78 -2.71
C ASP A 79 1.04 25.85 -1.21
N GLU A 80 0.04 25.95 -0.34
CA GLU A 80 0.26 26.12 1.10
C GLU A 80 0.55 24.80 1.83
N TRP A 81 -0.02 23.67 1.36
CA TRP A 81 0.03 22.38 2.04
C TRP A 81 0.67 21.26 1.22
N GLY A 82 0.60 21.31 -0.11
CA GLY A 82 0.94 20.18 -0.98
C GLY A 82 -0.02 19.00 -0.86
N PHE A 83 -1.14 19.13 -0.12
CA PHE A 83 -2.10 18.07 0.13
C PHE A 83 -3.48 18.63 0.47
N PHE A 84 -4.55 17.94 0.05
CA PHE A 84 -5.93 18.29 0.37
C PHE A 84 -6.83 17.06 0.27
N GLN A 85 -8.00 17.12 0.91
CA GLN A 85 -9.08 16.15 0.76
C GLN A 85 -10.16 16.72 -0.15
N ILE A 86 -10.87 15.85 -0.88
CA ILE A 86 -12.03 16.25 -1.69
C ILE A 86 -13.28 15.49 -1.23
N ILE A 87 -14.42 16.17 -1.24
CA ILE A 87 -15.74 15.60 -1.00
C ILE A 87 -16.68 15.99 -2.13
N ASN A 88 -17.80 15.27 -2.29
CA ASN A 88 -18.76 15.48 -3.38
C ASN A 88 -18.10 15.47 -4.77
N HIS A 89 -17.08 14.62 -4.96
CA HIS A 89 -16.25 14.50 -6.17
C HIS A 89 -16.97 13.80 -7.35
N GLY A 90 -18.26 13.46 -7.22
CA GLY A 90 -19.07 12.87 -8.29
C GLY A 90 -18.88 11.37 -8.53
N ILE A 91 -17.84 10.74 -7.94
CA ILE A 91 -17.65 9.28 -7.99
C ILE A 91 -18.67 8.63 -7.04
N PRO A 92 -19.51 7.68 -7.52
CA PRO A 92 -20.47 7.00 -6.67
C PRO A 92 -19.80 6.29 -5.49
N ILE A 93 -20.38 6.39 -4.29
CA ILE A 93 -19.85 5.74 -3.08
C ILE A 93 -19.72 4.22 -3.25
N GLU A 94 -20.64 3.59 -3.98
CA GLU A 94 -20.59 2.16 -4.26
C GLU A 94 -19.29 1.75 -4.98
N VAL A 95 -18.77 2.57 -5.89
CA VAL A 95 -17.49 2.30 -6.57
C VAL A 95 -16.33 2.29 -5.55
N LEU A 96 -16.34 3.21 -4.60
CA LEU A 96 -15.33 3.29 -3.54
C LEU A 96 -15.42 2.10 -2.56
N GLU A 97 -16.63 1.65 -2.24
CA GLU A 97 -16.81 0.47 -1.39
C GLU A 97 -16.43 -0.82 -2.11
N ASN A 98 -16.74 -0.93 -3.40
CA ASN A 98 -16.37 -2.09 -4.21
C ASN A 98 -14.85 -2.24 -4.35
N VAL A 99 -14.10 -1.15 -4.58
CA VAL A 99 -12.63 -1.24 -4.66
C VAL A 99 -11.99 -1.61 -3.31
N LYS A 100 -12.53 -1.11 -2.18
CA LYS A 100 -12.09 -1.54 -0.84
C LYS A 100 -12.36 -3.02 -0.63
N LYS A 101 -13.55 -3.48 -1.00
CA LYS A 101 -13.95 -4.89 -0.89
C LYS A 101 -13.03 -5.78 -1.75
N ALA A 102 -12.79 -5.41 -3.00
CA ALA A 102 -11.90 -6.13 -3.91
C ALA A 102 -10.48 -6.26 -3.34
N ALA A 103 -9.94 -5.20 -2.74
CA ALA A 103 -8.65 -5.25 -2.06
C ALA A 103 -8.65 -6.25 -0.89
N HIS A 104 -9.68 -6.22 -0.04
CA HIS A 104 -9.83 -7.20 1.05
C HIS A 104 -9.96 -8.63 0.52
N ASP A 105 -10.84 -8.86 -0.45
CA ASP A 105 -11.07 -10.17 -1.06
C ASP A 105 -9.77 -10.75 -1.63
N PHE A 106 -8.94 -9.94 -2.30
CA PHE A 106 -7.64 -10.35 -2.81
C PHE A 106 -6.69 -10.79 -1.69
N PHE A 107 -6.52 -9.98 -0.64
CA PHE A 107 -5.60 -10.30 0.44
C PHE A 107 -6.08 -11.43 1.36
N GLU A 108 -7.37 -11.77 1.33
CA GLU A 108 -7.93 -12.96 1.99
C GLU A 108 -7.82 -14.25 1.15
N LEU A 109 -7.39 -14.17 -0.11
CA LEU A 109 -7.09 -15.38 -0.87
C LEU A 109 -5.95 -16.20 -0.21
N PRO A 110 -5.97 -17.54 -0.38
CA PRO A 110 -4.84 -18.39 -0.02
C PRO A 110 -3.53 -17.87 -0.61
N VAL A 111 -2.42 -18.06 0.12
CA VAL A 111 -1.10 -17.57 -0.31
C VAL A 111 -0.70 -18.13 -1.69
N GLU A 112 -1.13 -19.35 -2.00
CA GLU A 112 -0.90 -20.06 -3.25
C GLU A 112 -1.56 -19.36 -4.45
N GLU A 113 -2.68 -18.68 -4.21
CA GLU A 113 -3.38 -17.90 -5.22
C GLU A 113 -2.75 -16.50 -5.36
N ARG A 114 -2.40 -15.86 -4.23
CA ARG A 114 -1.76 -14.54 -4.24
C ARG A 114 -0.36 -14.56 -4.86
N ARG A 115 0.44 -15.60 -4.57
CA ARG A 115 1.83 -15.70 -5.05
C ARG A 115 1.96 -15.81 -6.57
N LYS A 116 0.88 -16.13 -7.28
CA LYS A 116 0.81 -16.10 -8.75
C LYS A 116 1.10 -14.70 -9.30
N TYR A 117 0.96 -13.67 -8.47
CA TYR A 117 1.18 -12.27 -8.83
C TYR A 117 2.52 -11.74 -8.32
N LEU A 118 3.37 -12.54 -7.67
CA LEU A 118 4.75 -12.14 -7.38
C LEU A 118 5.48 -11.84 -8.70
N LYS A 119 6.46 -10.95 -8.67
CA LYS A 119 7.20 -10.50 -9.85
C LYS A 119 7.67 -11.64 -10.76
N GLU A 120 8.17 -12.73 -10.19
CA GLU A 120 8.70 -13.87 -10.95
C GLU A 120 7.59 -14.77 -11.53
N ASN A 121 6.39 -14.71 -10.97
CA ASN A 121 5.27 -15.59 -11.31
C ASN A 121 4.17 -14.89 -12.12
N SER A 122 4.14 -13.55 -12.11
CA SER A 122 3.05 -12.78 -12.66
C SER A 122 2.90 -13.02 -14.17
N PRO A 123 1.68 -13.25 -14.66
CA PRO A 123 1.43 -13.50 -16.08
C PRO A 123 1.67 -12.26 -16.96
N THR A 124 1.72 -11.06 -16.37
CA THR A 124 1.98 -9.79 -17.07
C THR A 124 2.77 -8.84 -16.15
N PRO A 125 3.64 -7.97 -16.69
CA PRO A 125 4.25 -6.89 -15.92
C PRO A 125 3.24 -5.86 -15.37
N SER A 126 2.00 -5.83 -15.86
CA SER A 126 1.01 -4.83 -15.41
C SER A 126 0.35 -5.16 -14.07
N VAL A 127 0.65 -6.29 -13.46
CA VAL A 127 0.20 -6.61 -12.09
C VAL A 127 1.32 -7.26 -11.28
N GLU A 128 1.58 -6.73 -10.08
CA GLU A 128 2.66 -7.23 -9.21
C GLU A 128 2.25 -7.17 -7.74
N LEU A 129 2.32 -8.31 -7.05
CA LEU A 129 2.22 -8.44 -5.61
C LEU A 129 3.60 -8.22 -4.99
N MET A 130 3.67 -7.33 -4.01
CA MET A 130 4.90 -7.02 -3.30
C MET A 130 4.64 -6.85 -1.80
N THR A 131 5.70 -7.06 -1.01
CA THR A 131 5.74 -6.76 0.42
C THR A 131 6.98 -5.92 0.70
N SER A 132 6.77 -4.73 1.29
CA SER A 132 7.78 -3.68 1.40
C SER A 132 8.31 -3.22 0.03
N HIS A 133 8.60 -1.92 -0.12
CA HIS A 133 8.97 -1.37 -1.43
C HIS A 133 10.29 -1.94 -1.97
N SER A 134 11.19 -2.42 -1.11
CA SER A 134 12.50 -2.96 -1.52
C SER A 134 13.10 -3.90 -0.47
N PRO A 135 12.49 -5.06 -0.20
CA PRO A 135 12.82 -5.85 0.98
C PRO A 135 14.24 -6.43 0.97
N LEU A 136 14.85 -6.59 -0.21
CA LEU A 136 16.17 -7.17 -0.38
C LEU A 136 17.33 -6.17 -0.18
N VAL A 137 17.05 -4.86 -0.28
CA VAL A 137 18.07 -3.80 -0.16
C VAL A 137 17.76 -2.78 0.93
N ALA A 138 16.52 -2.72 1.40
CA ALA A 138 16.14 -1.79 2.45
C ALA A 138 16.76 -2.17 3.79
N LYS A 139 17.30 -1.17 4.48
CA LYS A 139 17.78 -1.33 5.86
C LYS A 139 16.63 -1.61 6.83
N VAL A 140 15.47 -1.02 6.54
CA VAL A 140 14.21 -1.18 7.28
C VAL A 140 13.11 -1.51 6.28
N LEU A 141 12.30 -2.50 6.60
CA LEU A 141 11.14 -2.93 5.83
C LEU A 141 9.91 -2.15 6.27
N GLU A 142 9.06 -1.82 5.31
CA GLU A 142 7.73 -1.28 5.59
C GLU A 142 6.80 -2.41 6.07
N TRP A 143 5.97 -2.12 7.07
CA TRP A 143 4.88 -3.02 7.48
C TRP A 143 3.69 -2.88 6.51
N LYS A 144 3.90 -3.31 5.26
CA LYS A 144 2.94 -3.10 4.17
C LYS A 144 3.04 -4.19 3.11
N ASP A 145 1.88 -4.74 2.76
CA ASP A 145 1.68 -5.54 1.55
C ASP A 145 0.89 -4.69 0.54
N PHE A 146 1.19 -4.83 -0.75
CA PHE A 146 0.46 -4.12 -1.79
C PHE A 146 0.46 -4.89 -3.11
N LEU A 147 -0.62 -4.70 -3.87
CA LEU A 147 -0.78 -5.16 -5.24
C LEU A 147 -0.76 -3.93 -6.13
N ILE A 148 0.16 -3.88 -7.09
CA ILE A 148 0.23 -2.81 -8.08
C ILE A 148 -0.50 -3.27 -9.33
N HIS A 149 -1.39 -2.41 -9.84
CA HIS A 149 -1.92 -2.49 -11.19
C HIS A 149 -1.38 -1.32 -12.00
N ILE A 150 -0.68 -1.58 -13.10
CA ILE A 150 -0.13 -0.57 -14.01
C ILE A 150 -1.17 -0.32 -15.12
N CYS A 151 -1.61 0.93 -15.23
CA CYS A 151 -2.53 1.38 -16.27
C CYS A 151 -1.79 2.37 -17.18
N ASP A 152 -1.19 1.87 -18.26
CA ASP A 152 -0.36 2.63 -19.20
C ASP A 152 -0.95 2.70 -20.62
N GLY A 153 -2.22 2.32 -20.78
CA GLY A 153 -2.94 2.23 -22.05
C GLY A 153 -3.07 0.80 -22.59
N GLN A 154 -2.37 -0.18 -22.02
CA GLN A 154 -2.52 -1.60 -22.36
C GLN A 154 -3.45 -2.37 -21.41
N GLU A 155 -4.02 -1.70 -20.39
CA GLU A 155 -4.80 -2.34 -19.32
C GLU A 155 -6.01 -3.11 -19.82
N ILE A 156 -6.62 -2.73 -20.95
CA ILE A 156 -7.78 -3.44 -21.49
C ILE A 156 -7.40 -4.88 -21.88
N GLU A 157 -6.27 -5.06 -22.56
CA GLU A 157 -5.80 -6.39 -22.97
C GLU A 157 -5.27 -7.18 -21.78
N ASP A 158 -4.64 -6.50 -20.83
CA ASP A 158 -3.97 -7.08 -19.69
C ASP A 158 -4.90 -7.39 -18.51
N SER A 159 -6.04 -6.71 -18.42
CA SER A 159 -7.04 -6.91 -17.36
C SER A 159 -7.51 -8.37 -17.28
N LYS A 160 -7.45 -9.14 -18.37
CA LYS A 160 -7.75 -10.57 -18.36
C LYS A 160 -6.80 -11.38 -17.47
N PHE A 161 -5.59 -10.89 -17.24
CA PHE A 161 -4.56 -11.50 -16.40
C PHE A 161 -4.58 -11.01 -14.95
N TRP A 162 -5.32 -9.93 -14.65
CA TRP A 162 -5.46 -9.43 -13.29
C TRP A 162 -6.23 -10.42 -12.40
N PRO A 163 -6.05 -10.38 -11.06
CA PRO A 163 -6.80 -11.21 -10.14
C PRO A 163 -8.31 -11.07 -10.36
N PRO A 164 -9.06 -12.16 -10.59
CA PRO A 164 -10.50 -12.05 -10.88
C PRO A 164 -11.32 -11.32 -9.81
N VAL A 165 -10.86 -11.35 -8.55
CA VAL A 165 -11.48 -10.67 -7.41
C VAL A 165 -11.20 -9.16 -7.36
N SER A 166 -10.27 -8.67 -8.18
CA SER A 166 -9.86 -7.27 -8.26
C SER A 166 -10.06 -6.67 -9.66
N ARG A 167 -10.93 -7.27 -10.47
CA ARG A 167 -11.33 -6.74 -11.79
C ARG A 167 -12.65 -5.99 -11.69
#